data_AF-A0A2G9S5R2-F1
#
_entry.id   AF-A0A2G9S5R2-F1
#
_cell.length_a   1.000
_cell.length_b   1.000
_cell.length_c   1.000
_cell.angle_alpha   90.00
_cell.angle_beta   90.00
_cell.angle_gamma   90.00
#
_symmetry.space_group_name_H-M   'P 1'
#
loop_
_entity.id
_entity.type
_entity.pdbx_description
1 polymer ?
#
loop_
_entity_poly.entity_id
_entity_poly.type
_entity_poly.pdbx_seq_one_letter_code
_entity_poly.pdbx_strand_id
1 'polypeptide(L)'
;MKVCEKVQTKGTTSYNEVADELVAEFTNTTGHLPTDSAYDQKNIRRRVYDALNVLMAMNIISKEKKEIKWIGLPSNSVQECENLEMEKQRRIERIKQKTAQLQELLLQQIAFKHLIQRNRQIEQQSQTPPAVNSTIKLPFIIVNTSKKTVIDCSISSDK
;
A
#
# COMPACT_ATOMS: atom_id res chain seq x y z
N MET A 1 -25.46 -14.20 18.85
CA MET A 1 -24.38 -13.39 19.44
C MET A 1 -25.04 -12.16 20.08
N LYS A 2 -25.96 -12.41 21.02
CA LYS A 2 -27.09 -11.52 21.33
C LYS A 2 -26.70 -10.13 21.83
N VAL A 3 -25.65 -10.04 22.65
CA VAL A 3 -25.13 -8.76 23.18
C VAL A 3 -24.66 -7.84 22.05
N CYS A 4 -23.94 -8.39 21.06
CA CYS A 4 -23.43 -7.61 19.93
C CYS A 4 -24.57 -7.07 19.06
N GLU A 5 -25.55 -7.92 18.71
CA GLU A 5 -26.73 -7.56 17.92
C GLU A 5 -27.55 -6.45 18.60
N LYS A 6 -27.68 -6.52 19.94
CA LYS A 6 -28.43 -5.53 20.73
C LYS A 6 -27.76 -4.17 20.71
N VAL A 7 -26.45 -4.12 20.92
CA VAL A 7 -25.67 -2.87 20.87
C VAL A 7 -25.67 -2.29 19.45
N GLN A 8 -25.53 -3.14 18.42
CA GLN A 8 -25.59 -2.73 17.02
C GLN A 8 -26.95 -2.11 16.65
N THR A 9 -28.05 -2.73 17.08
CA THR A 9 -29.41 -2.27 16.75
C THR A 9 -29.74 -0.94 17.42
N LYS A 10 -29.30 -0.76 18.68
CA LYS A 10 -29.56 0.47 19.44
C LYS A 10 -28.61 1.61 19.08
N GLY A 11 -27.41 1.30 18.59
CA GLY A 11 -26.35 2.27 18.28
C GLY A 11 -25.68 2.84 19.54
N THR A 12 -26.47 3.30 20.52
CA THR A 12 -26.02 3.73 21.86
C THR A 12 -26.92 3.09 22.92
N THR A 13 -26.35 2.52 23.97
CA THR A 13 -27.08 1.81 25.03
C THR A 13 -26.29 1.81 26.35
N SER A 14 -26.78 1.10 27.38
CA SER A 14 -26.10 0.90 28.65
C SER A 14 -26.06 -0.56 29.06
N TYR A 15 -25.15 -0.90 29.99
CA TYR A 15 -25.05 -2.26 30.52
C TYR A 15 -26.39 -2.78 31.07
N ASN A 16 -27.09 -1.96 31.86
CA ASN A 16 -28.34 -2.38 32.49
C ASN A 16 -29.42 -2.62 31.45
N GLU A 17 -29.54 -1.73 30.47
CA GLU A 17 -30.50 -1.87 29.38
C GLU A 17 -30.28 -3.17 28.59
N VAL A 18 -29.03 -3.45 28.19
CA VAL A 18 -28.70 -4.70 27.48
C VAL A 18 -28.95 -5.93 28.37
N ALA A 19 -28.58 -5.87 29.65
CA ALA A 19 -28.76 -7.00 30.55
C ALA A 19 -30.23 -7.28 30.85
N ASP A 20 -31.03 -6.25 31.14
CA ASP A 20 -32.45 -6.39 31.49
C ASP A 20 -33.27 -6.88 30.30
N GLU A 21 -32.98 -6.42 29.09
CA GLU A 21 -33.65 -6.93 27.89
C GLU A 21 -33.30 -8.40 27.62
N LEU A 22 -32.05 -8.82 27.83
CA LEU A 22 -31.67 -10.22 27.65
C LEU A 22 -32.25 -11.13 28.74
N VAL A 23 -32.37 -10.63 29.96
CA VAL A 23 -33.06 -11.36 31.05
C VAL A 23 -34.54 -11.54 30.70
N ALA A 24 -35.22 -10.47 30.26
CA ALA A 24 -36.63 -10.51 29.89
C ALA A 24 -36.90 -11.45 28.70
N GLU A 25 -36.05 -11.39 27.65
CA GLU A 25 -36.11 -12.33 26.51
C GLU A 25 -35.96 -13.78 27.00
N PHE A 26 -35.02 -14.06 27.90
CA PHE A 26 -34.76 -15.42 28.37
C PHE A 26 -35.89 -15.96 29.27
N THR A 27 -36.45 -15.13 30.17
CA THR A 27 -37.57 -15.55 31.02
C THR A 27 -38.86 -15.82 30.22
N ASN A 28 -39.12 -15.03 29.17
CA ASN A 28 -40.32 -15.18 28.34
C ASN A 28 -40.26 -16.42 27.43
N THR A 29 -39.07 -16.87 27.06
CA THR A 29 -38.89 -18.00 26.13
C THR A 29 -39.01 -19.35 26.83
N THR A 30 -38.63 -19.43 28.11
CA THR A 30 -38.42 -20.71 28.81
C THR A 30 -39.55 -21.07 29.80
N GLY A 31 -40.52 -20.18 30.05
CA GLY A 31 -41.69 -20.47 30.89
C GLY A 31 -41.33 -20.97 32.30
N HIS A 32 -40.23 -20.47 32.88
CA HIS A 32 -39.63 -21.00 34.11
C HIS A 32 -40.39 -20.62 35.40
N LEU A 33 -40.27 -21.49 36.41
CA LEU A 33 -40.73 -21.25 37.78
C LEU A 33 -39.99 -20.04 38.40
N PRO A 34 -40.65 -19.28 39.29
CA PRO A 34 -40.12 -18.01 39.82
C PRO A 34 -38.79 -18.14 40.57
N THR A 35 -38.46 -19.31 41.12
CA THR A 35 -37.24 -19.53 41.91
C THR A 35 -35.97 -19.66 41.05
N ASP A 36 -36.07 -20.16 39.82
CA ASP A 36 -34.92 -20.30 38.89
C ASP A 36 -34.56 -18.96 38.22
N SER A 37 -35.56 -18.08 38.07
CA SER A 37 -35.43 -16.79 37.39
C SER A 37 -34.36 -15.87 38.00
N ALA A 38 -34.17 -15.91 39.32
CA ALA A 38 -33.21 -15.06 40.02
C ALA A 38 -31.75 -15.52 39.82
N TYR A 39 -31.53 -16.83 39.68
CA TYR A 39 -30.21 -17.38 39.40
C TYR A 39 -29.81 -17.12 37.95
N ASP A 40 -30.75 -17.31 37.02
CA ASP A 40 -30.55 -17.04 35.60
C ASP A 40 -30.27 -15.56 35.36
N GLN A 41 -30.97 -14.66 36.07
CA GLN A 41 -30.70 -13.23 35.98
C GLN A 41 -29.26 -12.88 36.38
N LYS A 42 -28.73 -13.45 37.47
CA LYS A 42 -27.34 -13.23 37.90
C LYS A 42 -26.35 -13.79 36.88
N ASN A 43 -26.63 -14.97 36.33
CA ASN A 43 -25.77 -15.61 35.34
C ASN A 43 -25.70 -14.79 34.04
N ILE A 44 -26.86 -14.40 33.49
CA ILE A 44 -26.96 -13.56 32.28
C ILE A 44 -26.21 -12.26 32.49
N ARG A 45 -26.44 -11.58 33.62
CA ARG A 45 -25.73 -10.33 33.98
C ARG A 45 -24.21 -10.50 33.99
N ARG A 46 -23.69 -11.60 34.54
CA ARG A 46 -22.25 -11.92 34.54
C ARG A 46 -21.71 -12.14 33.13
N ARG A 47 -22.45 -12.85 32.27
CA ARG A 47 -22.07 -13.14 30.88
C ARG A 47 -22.12 -11.92 29.97
N VAL A 48 -23.07 -11.01 30.18
CA VAL A 48 -23.14 -9.73 29.46
C VAL A 48 -21.86 -8.91 29.67
N TYR A 49 -21.31 -8.89 30.89
CA TYR A 49 -20.03 -8.22 31.14
C TYR A 49 -18.86 -8.86 30.37
N ASP A 50 -18.76 -10.19 30.36
CA ASP A 50 -17.70 -10.88 29.61
C ASP A 50 -17.77 -10.53 28.12
N ALA A 51 -18.98 -10.58 27.55
CA ALA A 51 -19.19 -10.25 26.15
C ALA A 51 -18.84 -8.79 25.83
N LEU A 52 -19.29 -7.83 26.65
CA LEU A 52 -18.99 -6.42 26.44
C LEU A 52 -17.48 -6.13 26.55
N ASN A 53 -16.78 -6.75 27.48
CA ASN A 53 -15.34 -6.54 27.64
C ASN A 53 -14.55 -7.04 26.42
N VAL A 54 -14.94 -8.18 25.85
CA VAL A 54 -14.32 -8.71 24.61
C VAL A 54 -14.65 -7.81 23.42
N LEU A 55 -15.92 -7.41 23.26
CA LEU A 55 -16.33 -6.50 22.17
C LEU A 55 -15.60 -5.15 22.24
N MET A 56 -15.37 -4.64 23.45
CA MET A 56 -14.60 -3.41 23.67
C MET A 56 -13.12 -3.61 23.33
N ALA A 57 -12.51 -4.73 23.76
CA ALA A 57 -11.11 -5.04 23.44
C ALA A 57 -10.87 -5.24 21.93
N MET A 58 -11.88 -5.73 21.20
CA MET A 58 -11.88 -5.88 19.74
C MET A 58 -12.20 -4.56 19.00
N ASN A 59 -12.34 -3.44 19.72
CA ASN A 59 -12.74 -2.14 19.18
C ASN A 59 -14.06 -2.17 18.38
N ILE A 60 -14.96 -3.09 18.73
CA ILE A 60 -16.30 -3.20 18.11
C ILE A 60 -17.30 -2.23 18.76
N ILE A 61 -17.09 -1.94 20.04
CA ILE A 61 -17.90 -1.01 20.83
C ILE A 61 -16.98 -0.11 21.66
N SER A 62 -17.42 1.11 21.99
CA SER A 62 -16.79 1.96 23.00
C SER A 62 -17.64 2.01 24.26
N LYS A 63 -17.00 2.18 25.42
CA LYS A 63 -17.69 2.35 26.70
C LYS A 63 -17.14 3.55 27.46
N GLU A 64 -17.97 4.58 27.59
CA GLU A 64 -17.68 5.77 28.39
C GLU A 64 -18.60 5.80 29.61
N LYS A 65 -18.03 5.55 30.80
CA LYS A 65 -18.79 5.41 32.05
C LYS A 65 -19.91 4.37 31.92
N LYS A 66 -21.17 4.82 31.80
CA LYS A 66 -22.39 3.98 31.68
C LYS A 66 -22.87 3.85 30.23
N GLU A 67 -22.36 4.67 29.32
CA GLU A 67 -22.75 4.70 27.92
C GLU A 67 -21.90 3.73 27.10
N ILE A 68 -22.55 2.96 26.24
CA ILE A 68 -21.94 1.97 25.35
C ILE A 68 -22.36 2.33 23.93
N LYS A 69 -21.41 2.59 23.03
CA LYS A 69 -21.69 2.94 21.64
C LYS A 69 -21.17 1.87 20.69
N TRP A 70 -21.95 1.58 19.65
CA TRP A 70 -21.54 0.75 18.53
C TRP A 70 -20.50 1.48 17.67
N ILE A 71 -19.32 0.87 17.47
CA ILE A 71 -18.28 1.38 16.56
C ILE A 71 -18.41 0.70 15.20
N GLY A 72 -18.56 -0.63 15.19
CA GLY A 72 -18.59 -1.44 13.97
C GLY A 72 -17.66 -2.65 14.07
N LEU A 73 -17.84 -3.64 13.20
CA LEU A 73 -16.90 -4.76 13.16
C LEU A 73 -15.55 -4.27 12.60
N PRO A 74 -14.40 -4.70 13.16
CA PRO A 74 -13.10 -4.40 12.58
C PRO A 74 -13.08 -4.88 11.13
N SER A 75 -13.20 -3.94 10.20
CA SER A 75 -13.16 -4.25 8.78
C SER A 75 -11.73 -4.06 8.31
N ASN A 76 -11.11 -5.17 7.90
CA ASN A 76 -9.80 -5.16 7.23
C ASN A 76 -9.82 -4.30 5.95
N SER A 77 -11.00 -3.94 5.44
CA SER A 77 -11.17 -3.16 4.21
C SER A 77 -10.48 -1.79 4.23
N VAL A 78 -10.41 -1.09 5.37
CA VAL A 78 -9.74 0.23 5.43
C VAL A 78 -8.24 0.05 5.31
N GLN A 79 -7.65 -0.86 6.09
CA GLN A 79 -6.23 -1.16 6.02
C GLN A 79 -5.83 -1.75 4.66
N GLU A 80 -6.69 -2.57 4.07
CA GLU A 80 -6.49 -3.13 2.74
C GLU A 80 -6.57 -2.04 1.65
N CYS A 81 -7.48 -1.08 1.78
CA CYS A 81 -7.57 0.07 0.89
C CYS A 81 -6.29 0.91 0.94
N GLU A 82 -5.79 1.24 2.14
CA GLU A 82 -4.52 1.97 2.30
C GLU A 82 -3.33 1.22 1.68
N ASN A 83 -3.26 -0.10 1.88
CA ASN A 83 -2.21 -0.94 1.28
C ASN A 83 -2.29 -0.95 -0.25
N LEU A 84 -3.49 -1.03 -0.82
CA LEU A 84 -3.71 -0.98 -2.26
C LEU A 84 -3.37 0.40 -2.84
N GLU A 85 -3.65 1.48 -2.12
CA GLU A 85 -3.26 2.84 -2.53
C GLU A 85 -1.74 3.01 -2.55
N MET A 86 -1.03 2.50 -1.54
CA MET A 86 0.44 2.51 -1.51
C MET A 86 1.03 1.71 -2.69
N GLU A 87 0.51 0.51 -2.95
CA GLU A 87 0.99 -0.32 -4.06
C GLU A 87 0.66 0.31 -5.43
N LYS A 88 -0.50 0.93 -5.58
CA LYS A 88 -0.86 1.72 -6.77
C LYS A 88 0.15 2.83 -6.99
N GLN A 89 0.48 3.60 -5.95
CA GLN A 89 1.45 4.70 -6.06
C GLN A 89 2.84 4.20 -6.47
N ARG A 90 3.28 3.08 -5.89
CA ARG A 90 4.55 2.42 -6.26
C ARG A 90 4.57 1.98 -7.72
N ARG A 91 3.45 1.43 -8.22
CA ARG A 91 3.32 1.02 -9.62
C ARG A 91 3.34 2.21 -10.57
N ILE A 92 2.68 3.30 -10.23
CA ILE A 92 2.69 4.54 -11.02
C ILE A 92 4.12 5.07 -11.18
N GLU A 93 4.87 5.16 -10.10
CA GLU A 93 6.26 5.65 -10.16
C GLU A 93 7.16 4.71 -10.99
N ARG A 94 6.98 3.39 -10.84
CA ARG A 94 7.70 2.41 -11.66
C ARG A 94 7.37 2.53 -13.16
N ILE A 95 6.09 2.75 -13.49
CA ILE A 95 5.66 2.97 -14.88
C ILE A 95 6.34 4.22 -15.43
N LYS A 96 6.30 5.34 -14.69
CA LYS A 96 6.96 6.59 -15.09
C LYS A 96 8.45 6.40 -15.38
N GLN A 97 9.17 5.72 -14.50
CA GLN A 97 10.60 5.43 -14.68
C GLN A 97 10.85 4.57 -15.93
N LYS A 98 10.07 3.51 -16.13
CA LYS A 98 10.19 2.64 -17.31
C LYS A 98 9.87 3.38 -18.61
N THR A 99 8.88 4.26 -18.60
CA THR A 99 8.55 5.11 -19.76
C THR A 99 9.70 6.04 -20.11
N ALA A 100 10.33 6.68 -19.12
CA ALA A 100 11.50 7.54 -19.35
C ALA A 100 12.69 6.74 -19.91
N GLN A 101 12.99 5.57 -19.34
CA GLN A 101 14.04 4.68 -19.84
C GLN A 101 13.76 4.22 -21.28
N LEU A 102 12.50 3.89 -21.60
CA LEU A 102 12.12 3.49 -22.95
C LEU A 102 12.30 4.63 -23.96
N GLN A 103 11.95 5.86 -23.59
CA GLN A 103 12.18 7.04 -24.42
C GLN A 103 13.67 7.26 -24.70
N GLU A 104 14.52 7.12 -23.68
CA GLU A 104 15.97 7.21 -23.85
C GLU A 104 16.52 6.12 -24.79
N LEU A 105 16.09 4.88 -24.61
CA LEU A 105 16.48 3.77 -25.50
C LEU A 105 16.02 3.99 -26.94
N LEU A 106 14.82 4.53 -27.15
CA LEU A 106 14.32 4.86 -28.48
C LEU A 106 15.18 5.94 -29.15
N LEU A 107 15.54 6.99 -28.40
CA LEU A 107 16.42 8.05 -28.89
C LEU A 107 17.79 7.50 -29.28
N GLN A 108 18.38 6.65 -28.43
CA GLN A 108 19.64 5.98 -28.73
C GLN A 108 19.54 5.11 -29.98
N GLN A 109 18.45 4.34 -30.14
CA GLN A 109 18.23 3.49 -31.32
C GLN A 109 18.12 4.32 -32.61
N ILE A 110 17.37 5.41 -32.58
CA ILE A 110 17.22 6.32 -33.72
C ILE A 110 18.58 6.95 -34.06
N ALA A 111 19.28 7.50 -33.07
CA ALA A 111 20.58 8.14 -33.25
C ALA A 111 21.61 7.17 -33.84
N PHE A 112 21.65 5.93 -33.34
CA PHE A 112 22.57 4.90 -33.82
C PHE A 112 22.26 4.48 -35.26
N LYS A 113 20.98 4.25 -35.59
CA LYS A 113 20.57 3.93 -36.97
C LYS A 113 20.92 5.06 -37.93
N HIS A 114 20.64 6.31 -37.56
CA HIS A 114 20.97 7.47 -38.37
C HIS A 114 22.48 7.64 -38.57
N LEU A 115 23.29 7.43 -37.52
CA LEU A 115 24.75 7.49 -37.62
C LEU A 115 25.29 6.44 -38.60
N ILE A 116 24.83 5.18 -38.47
CA ILE A 116 25.23 4.10 -39.38
C ILE A 116 24.83 4.41 -40.81
N GLN A 117 23.58 4.85 -41.03
CA GLN A 117 23.08 5.16 -42.36
C GLN A 117 23.88 6.29 -43.00
N ARG A 118 24.14 7.37 -42.26
CA ARG A 118 24.96 8.50 -42.73
C ARG A 118 26.37 8.05 -43.10
N ASN A 119 27.02 7.28 -42.24
CA ASN A 119 28.38 6.80 -42.50
C ASN A 119 28.42 5.90 -43.74
N ARG A 120 27.46 4.97 -43.90
CA ARG A 120 27.33 4.14 -45.12
C ARG A 120 27.15 4.97 -46.38
N GLN A 121 26.32 6.01 -46.35
CA GLN A 121 26.10 6.88 -47.51
C GLN A 121 27.39 7.63 -47.92
N ILE A 122 28.14 8.14 -46.94
CA ILE A 122 29.42 8.83 -47.19
C ILE A 122 30.46 7.87 -47.77
N GLU A 123 30.57 6.66 -47.23
CA GLU A 123 31.48 5.62 -47.73
C GLU A 123 31.14 5.20 -49.16
N GLN A 124 29.85 5.05 -49.48
CA GLN A 124 29.38 4.74 -50.84
C GLN A 124 29.69 5.85 -51.85
N GLN A 125 29.52 7.12 -51.45
CA GLN A 125 29.81 8.27 -52.31
C GLN A 125 31.31 8.48 -52.53
N SER A 126 32.11 8.31 -51.47
CA SER A 126 33.56 8.60 -51.50
C SER A 126 34.39 7.45 -52.06
N GLN A 127 33.80 6.25 -52.22
CA GLN A 127 34.43 4.99 -52.66
C GLN A 127 35.74 4.64 -51.92
N THR A 128 36.00 5.29 -50.79
CA THR A 128 37.23 5.16 -50.02
C THR A 128 36.89 5.15 -48.55
N PRO A 129 37.49 4.24 -47.76
CA PRO A 129 37.31 4.24 -46.32
C PRO A 129 37.95 5.49 -45.70
N PRO A 130 37.41 5.99 -44.57
CA PRO A 130 37.99 7.12 -43.87
C PRO A 130 39.43 6.84 -43.40
N ALA A 131 40.25 7.88 -43.36
CA ALA A 131 41.64 7.79 -42.94
C ALA A 131 41.79 7.19 -41.52
N VAL A 132 42.90 6.48 -41.30
CA VAL A 132 43.14 5.64 -40.10
C VAL A 132 43.01 6.43 -38.78
N ASN A 133 43.27 7.74 -38.79
CA ASN A 133 43.23 8.61 -37.59
C ASN A 133 42.14 9.69 -37.64
N SER A 134 41.17 9.60 -38.55
CA SER A 134 40.10 10.61 -38.68
C SER A 134 38.76 10.18 -38.06
N THR A 135 38.70 9.00 -37.43
CA THR A 135 37.46 8.45 -36.89
C THR A 135 37.62 7.93 -35.47
N ILE A 136 36.53 7.97 -34.70
CA ILE A 136 36.45 7.44 -33.34
C ILE A 136 35.27 6.46 -33.32
N LYS A 137 35.53 5.20 -32.94
CA LYS A 137 34.49 4.15 -32.86
C LYS A 137 33.81 4.19 -31.50
N LEU A 138 32.51 3.89 -31.48
CA LEU A 138 31.76 3.64 -30.24
C LEU A 138 32.18 2.29 -29.61
N PRO A 139 32.10 2.13 -28.28
CA PRO A 139 31.75 3.16 -27.29
C PRO A 139 32.95 4.02 -26.88
N PHE A 140 32.72 5.30 -26.64
CA PHE A 140 33.71 6.22 -26.07
C PHE A 140 33.01 7.26 -25.20
N ILE A 141 33.79 7.99 -24.41
CA ILE A 141 33.34 9.17 -23.66
C ILE A 141 34.11 10.38 -24.13
N ILE A 142 33.48 11.55 -24.09
CA ILE A 142 34.12 12.84 -24.41
C ILE A 142 34.29 13.61 -23.11
N VAL A 143 35.50 14.09 -22.88
CA VAL A 143 35.78 15.14 -21.91
C VAL A 143 36.22 16.36 -22.70
N ASN A 144 35.51 17.47 -22.58
CA ASN A 144 35.86 18.74 -23.21
C ASN A 144 36.24 19.77 -22.14
N THR A 145 37.24 20.60 -22.44
CA THR A 145 37.69 21.68 -21.57
C THR A 145 38.08 22.90 -22.41
N SER A 146 38.32 24.03 -21.75
CA SER A 146 38.82 25.24 -22.42
C SER A 146 40.14 24.97 -23.13
N LYS A 147 40.35 25.61 -24.29
CA LYS A 147 41.63 25.57 -25.02
C LYS A 147 42.82 26.06 -24.20
N LYS A 148 42.57 26.80 -23.11
CA LYS A 148 43.59 27.33 -22.20
C LYS A 148 43.83 26.43 -20.97
N THR A 149 43.03 25.39 -20.77
CA THR A 149 43.17 24.51 -19.62
C THR A 149 44.44 23.68 -19.75
N VAL A 150 45.29 23.70 -18.73
CA VAL A 150 46.44 22.81 -18.63
C VAL A 150 45.95 21.43 -18.23
N ILE A 151 46.32 20.41 -18.99
CA ILE A 151 45.96 19.02 -18.75
C ILE A 151 47.22 18.29 -18.29
N ASP A 152 47.16 17.70 -17.10
CA ASP A 152 48.17 16.77 -16.60
C ASP A 152 47.60 15.35 -16.66
N CYS A 153 48.39 14.40 -17.18
CA CYS A 153 47.95 13.03 -17.41
C CYS A 153 49.01 12.06 -16.93
N SER A 154 48.63 11.22 -15.96
CA SER A 154 49.45 10.11 -15.48
C SER A 154 48.76 8.80 -15.86
N ILE A 155 49.49 7.95 -16.58
CA ILE A 155 49.00 6.66 -17.07
C ILE A 155 49.84 5.57 -16.41
N SER A 156 49.19 4.53 -15.88
CA SER A 156 49.85 3.36 -15.32
C SER A 156 50.49 2.50 -16.42
N SER A 157 51.53 1.74 -16.09
CA SER A 157 52.30 0.97 -17.08
C SER A 157 51.54 -0.20 -17.73
N ASP A 158 50.36 -0.54 -17.22
CA ASP A 158 49.48 -1.60 -17.74
C ASP A 158 48.52 -1.11 -18.85
N LYS A 159 48.69 0.12 -19.34
CA LYS A 159 47.94 0.73 -20.45
C LYS A 159 48.87 1.44 -21.43
#